data_AF-A0A7S2GZP2-F1
#
_entry.id   AF-A0A7S2GZP2-F1
#
_cell.length_a   1.000
_cell.length_b   1.000
_cell.length_c   1.000
_cell.angle_alpha   90.00
_cell.angle_beta   90.00
_cell.angle_gamma   90.00
#
_symmetry.space_group_name_H-M   'P 1'
#
loop_
_entity.id
_entity.type
_entity.pdbx_description
1 polymer ?
#
loop_
_entity_poly.entity_id
_entity_poly.type
_entity_poly.pdbx_seq_one_letter_code
_entity_poly.pdbx_strand_id
1 'polypeptide(L)'
;ALSAAVFQDHFNKTKIISIIEEDAFVNLSRKDVDVLGLAPVNLENDVLEPTTGEGFSFTQPIFYDKVKGPCALATRQGENQWSSFVYWTVSSTFYAEENNITKESSNKMPLVGLFGSYHKTMFRDIISTNGNYGEMFDNNVEQLGPRTGRNLINSNGPQLCPYPGIL
;
A
#
# COMPACT_ATOMS: atom_id res chain seq x y z
N ALA A 1 0.08 6.91 5.30
CA ALA A 1 -1.07 6.87 4.39
C ALA A 1 -2.30 6.25 5.05
N LEU A 2 -2.29 4.97 5.42
CA LEU A 2 -3.50 4.30 5.95
C LEU A 2 -4.06 4.91 7.24
N SER A 3 -3.20 5.29 8.18
CA SER A 3 -3.64 5.96 9.42
C SER A 3 -4.36 7.29 9.13
N ALA A 4 -3.82 8.10 8.21
CA ALA A 4 -4.45 9.34 7.77
C ALA A 4 -5.82 9.09 7.12
N ALA A 5 -5.91 8.05 6.28
CA ALA A 5 -7.14 7.66 5.59
C ALA A 5 -8.26 7.22 6.55
N VAL A 6 -7.92 6.40 7.55
CA VAL A 6 -8.91 5.81 8.48
C VAL A 6 -9.27 6.79 9.60
N PHE A 7 -8.30 7.54 10.11
CA PHE A 7 -8.45 8.27 11.36
C PHE A 7 -8.33 9.79 11.22
N GLN A 8 -8.27 10.34 10.00
CA GLN A 8 -8.13 11.79 9.79
C GLN A 8 -6.93 12.36 10.59
N ASP A 9 -5.77 11.73 10.41
CA ASP A 9 -4.50 12.06 11.07
C ASP A 9 -4.38 11.82 12.59
N HIS A 10 -5.32 11.10 13.21
CA HIS A 10 -5.17 10.64 14.60
C HIS A 10 -4.26 9.41 14.71
N PHE A 11 -2.95 9.61 14.64
CA PHE A 11 -1.94 8.53 14.71
C PHE A 11 -1.94 7.73 16.02
N ASN A 12 -2.47 8.30 17.11
CA ASN A 12 -2.60 7.62 18.41
C ASN A 12 -3.57 6.43 18.39
N LYS A 13 -4.34 6.25 17.31
CA LYS A 13 -5.23 5.11 17.10
C LYS A 13 -4.58 3.98 16.29
N THR A 14 -3.33 4.15 15.86
CA THR A 14 -2.58 3.12 15.13
C THR A 14 -1.42 2.57 15.95
N LYS A 15 -1.23 1.26 15.89
CA LYS A 15 -0.09 0.57 16.49
C LYS A 15 0.71 -0.11 15.39
N ILE A 16 1.98 0.22 15.29
CA ILE A 16 2.94 -0.48 14.43
C ILE A 16 3.56 -1.61 15.25
N ILE A 17 3.52 -2.83 14.71
CA ILE A 17 4.08 -4.02 15.36
C ILE A 17 5.16 -4.57 14.43
N SER A 18 6.38 -4.67 14.93
CA SER A 18 7.47 -5.36 14.22
C SER A 18 7.27 -6.86 14.38
N ILE A 19 7.09 -7.55 13.25
CA ILE A 19 6.88 -8.99 13.18
C ILE A 19 8.05 -9.62 12.44
N ILE A 20 8.45 -10.81 12.87
CA ILE A 20 9.43 -11.63 12.17
C ILE A 20 8.79 -12.12 10.88
N GLU A 21 9.47 -12.01 9.75
CA GLU A 21 8.91 -12.27 8.42
C GLU A 21 8.21 -13.64 8.29
N GLU A 22 8.78 -14.67 8.93
CA GLU A 22 8.27 -16.05 8.97
C GLU A 22 6.86 -16.15 9.58
N ASP A 23 6.53 -15.28 10.54
CA ASP A 23 5.24 -15.27 11.22
C ASP A 23 4.27 -14.23 10.64
N ALA A 24 4.66 -13.48 9.61
CA ALA A 24 3.90 -12.32 9.14
C ALA A 24 2.48 -12.71 8.73
N PHE A 25 2.34 -13.68 7.82
CA PHE A 25 1.03 -14.15 7.35
C PHE A 25 0.22 -14.85 8.45
N VAL A 26 0.90 -15.56 9.36
CA VAL A 26 0.24 -16.16 10.53
C VAL A 26 -0.41 -15.10 11.42
N ASN A 27 0.29 -14.00 11.72
CA ASN A 27 -0.27 -12.88 12.50
C ASN A 27 -1.45 -12.22 11.78
N LEU A 28 -1.38 -12.09 10.45
CA LEU A 28 -2.47 -11.52 9.66
C LEU A 28 -3.71 -12.44 9.66
N SER A 29 -3.52 -13.75 9.47
CA SER A 29 -4.59 -14.75 9.49
C SER A 29 -5.27 -14.81 10.86
N ARG A 30 -4.49 -14.78 11.95
CA ARG A 30 -4.98 -14.78 13.34
C ARG A 30 -5.65 -13.48 13.80
N LYS A 31 -5.59 -12.43 12.98
CA LYS A 31 -6.06 -11.07 13.31
C LYS A 31 -5.29 -10.40 14.44
N ASP A 32 -4.03 -10.79 14.63
CA ASP A 32 -3.10 -10.08 15.50
C ASP A 32 -2.70 -8.72 14.87
N VAL A 33 -2.78 -8.64 13.53
CA VAL A 33 -2.68 -7.40 12.74
C VAL A 33 -3.76 -7.32 11.67
N ASP A 34 -4.09 -6.10 11.24
CA ASP A 34 -5.09 -5.84 10.20
C ASP A 34 -4.51 -5.71 8.79
N VAL A 35 -3.24 -5.32 8.69
CA VAL A 35 -2.52 -5.11 7.43
C VAL A 35 -1.06 -5.46 7.65
N LEU A 36 -0.47 -6.19 6.71
CA LEU A 36 0.97 -6.39 6.63
C LEU A 36 1.59 -5.38 5.67
N GLY A 37 2.70 -4.77 6.09
CA GLY A 37 3.52 -3.91 5.23
C GLY A 37 4.63 -4.69 4.53
N LEU A 38 4.95 -4.30 3.29
CA LEU A 38 6.05 -4.86 2.49
C LEU A 38 5.96 -6.40 2.29
N ALA A 39 4.76 -6.95 2.26
CA ALA A 39 4.54 -8.38 2.02
C ALA A 39 4.89 -8.74 0.57
N PRO A 40 5.62 -9.84 0.33
CA PRO A 40 5.97 -10.27 -1.03
C PRO A 40 4.74 -10.73 -1.80
N VAL A 41 4.63 -10.23 -3.03
CA VAL A 41 3.49 -10.44 -3.92
C VAL A 41 3.84 -11.55 -4.92
N ASN A 42 3.20 -12.70 -4.78
CA ASN A 42 3.36 -13.85 -5.68
C ASN A 42 2.07 -14.70 -5.68
N LEU A 43 1.96 -15.64 -6.64
CA LEU A 43 0.78 -16.49 -6.77
C LEU A 43 0.56 -17.43 -5.58
N GLU A 44 1.65 -17.88 -4.93
CA GLU A 44 1.57 -18.75 -3.76
C GLU A 44 0.85 -18.04 -2.60
N ASN A 45 1.25 -16.82 -2.26
CA ASN A 45 0.63 -16.04 -1.19
C ASN A 45 -0.78 -15.54 -1.53
N ASP A 46 -1.10 -15.38 -2.82
CA ASP A 46 -2.44 -14.99 -3.28
C ASP A 46 -3.44 -16.16 -3.21
N VAL A 47 -2.97 -17.40 -3.34
CA VAL A 47 -3.86 -18.58 -3.43
C VAL A 47 -3.81 -19.45 -2.18
N LEU A 48 -2.61 -19.84 -1.75
CA LEU A 48 -2.39 -20.81 -0.68
C LEU A 48 -1.01 -20.59 -0.04
N GLU A 49 -0.93 -19.60 0.84
CA GLU A 49 0.30 -19.28 1.54
C GLU A 49 0.71 -20.46 2.46
N PRO A 50 1.99 -20.89 2.49
CA PRO A 50 2.37 -22.18 3.07
C PRO A 50 2.19 -22.30 4.58
N THR A 51 2.30 -21.20 5.33
CA THR A 51 2.23 -21.23 6.81
C THR A 51 0.80 -21.23 7.33
N THR A 52 -0.13 -20.64 6.59
CA THR A 52 -1.54 -20.50 6.97
C THR A 52 -2.47 -21.43 6.20
N GLY A 53 -2.09 -21.83 4.97
CA GLY A 53 -2.97 -22.55 4.05
C GLY A 53 -4.11 -21.68 3.52
N GLU A 54 -3.96 -20.35 3.56
CA GLU A 54 -4.96 -19.37 3.14
C GLU A 54 -4.40 -18.45 2.04
N GLY A 55 -5.27 -17.87 1.23
CA GLY A 55 -4.92 -16.81 0.30
C GLY A 55 -5.04 -15.43 0.93
N PHE A 56 -4.21 -14.47 0.49
CA PHE A 56 -4.25 -13.08 0.93
C PHE A 56 -4.61 -12.12 -0.22
N SER A 57 -5.04 -10.91 0.12
CA SER A 57 -5.36 -9.86 -0.84
C SER A 57 -4.31 -8.75 -0.76
N PHE A 58 -3.80 -8.33 -1.91
CA PHE A 58 -2.69 -7.39 -2.02
C PHE A 58 -3.12 -6.07 -2.66
N THR A 59 -2.46 -4.98 -2.25
CA THR A 59 -2.50 -3.74 -3.02
C THR A 59 -1.64 -3.84 -4.26
N GLN A 60 -1.64 -2.79 -5.10
CA GLN A 60 -0.56 -2.62 -6.05
C GLN A 60 0.79 -2.57 -5.32
N PRO A 61 1.88 -3.09 -5.92
CA PRO A 61 3.21 -3.07 -5.31
C PRO A 61 3.66 -1.64 -4.98
N ILE A 62 4.16 -1.46 -3.76
CA ILE A 62 4.69 -0.18 -3.24
C ILE A 62 6.21 -0.17 -3.19
N PHE A 63 6.85 -1.31 -3.45
CA PHE A 63 8.30 -1.43 -3.48
C PHE A 63 8.68 -2.64 -4.33
N TYR A 64 9.65 -2.48 -5.22
CA TYR A 64 10.25 -3.58 -5.97
C TYR A 64 11.63 -3.86 -5.41
N ASP A 65 11.70 -4.89 -4.58
CA ASP A 65 12.94 -5.39 -4.01
C ASP A 65 13.71 -6.23 -5.04
N LYS A 66 15.04 -6.19 -4.99
CA LYS A 66 15.89 -6.94 -5.93
C LYS A 66 15.88 -8.45 -5.68
N VAL A 67 15.58 -8.88 -4.45
CA VAL A 67 15.62 -10.28 -4.01
C VAL A 67 14.20 -10.82 -3.86
N LYS A 68 13.34 -10.10 -3.13
CA LYS A 68 11.96 -10.53 -2.83
C LYS A 68 10.97 -10.28 -3.98
N GLY A 69 11.34 -9.41 -4.91
CA GLY A 69 10.45 -8.99 -6.00
C GLY A 69 9.44 -7.91 -5.54
N PRO A 70 8.23 -7.88 -6.12
CA PRO A 70 7.23 -6.87 -5.76
C PRO A 70 6.73 -7.08 -4.33
N CYS A 71 6.70 -6.01 -3.56
CA CYS A 71 6.17 -5.95 -2.19
C CYS A 71 4.97 -4.98 -2.13
N ALA A 72 3.92 -5.36 -1.43
CA ALA A 72 2.68 -4.60 -1.29
C ALA A 72 2.19 -4.56 0.16
N LEU A 73 1.05 -3.90 0.39
CA LEU A 73 0.29 -4.12 1.61
C LEU A 73 -0.59 -5.36 1.42
N ALA A 74 -0.63 -6.24 2.42
CA ALA A 74 -1.47 -7.44 2.41
C ALA A 74 -2.58 -7.35 3.46
N THR A 75 -3.74 -7.88 3.08
CA THR A 75 -4.95 -8.01 3.90
C THR A 75 -5.49 -9.43 3.78
N ARG A 76 -6.33 -9.86 4.73
CA ARG A 76 -7.01 -11.17 4.64
C ARG A 76 -7.99 -11.21 3.47
N GLN A 77 -8.11 -12.35 2.81
CA GLN A 77 -9.21 -12.60 1.88
C GLN A 77 -10.54 -12.69 2.64
N GLY A 78 -11.64 -12.26 2.01
CA GLY A 78 -12.97 -12.21 2.62
C GLY A 78 -13.35 -10.88 3.27
N GLU A 79 -12.39 -9.97 3.49
CA GLU A 79 -12.64 -8.61 4.00
C GLU A 79 -12.63 -7.59 2.85
N ASN A 80 -13.43 -7.83 1.80
CA ASN A 80 -13.40 -7.09 0.52
C ASN A 80 -13.45 -5.57 0.66
N GLN A 81 -14.27 -5.06 1.59
CA GLN A 81 -14.37 -3.61 1.83
C GLN A 81 -13.06 -3.05 2.39
N TRP A 82 -12.43 -3.78 3.32
CA TRP A 82 -11.15 -3.41 3.91
C TRP A 82 -10.03 -3.49 2.88
N SER A 83 -9.92 -4.60 2.15
CA SER A 83 -8.93 -4.77 1.09
C SER A 83 -9.07 -3.68 0.02
N SER A 84 -10.29 -3.34 -0.37
CA SER A 84 -10.55 -2.23 -1.31
C SER A 84 -10.12 -0.88 -0.73
N PHE A 85 -10.38 -0.63 0.56
CA PHE A 85 -9.97 0.60 1.22
C PHE A 85 -8.44 0.76 1.28
N VAL A 86 -7.73 -0.31 1.66
CA VAL A 86 -6.27 -0.36 1.70
C VAL A 86 -5.69 -0.19 0.29
N TYR A 87 -6.29 -0.86 -0.72
CA TYR A 87 -5.92 -0.71 -2.13
C TYR A 87 -6.02 0.73 -2.60
N TRP A 88 -7.20 1.36 -2.43
CA TRP A 88 -7.42 2.73 -2.90
C TRP A 88 -6.60 3.78 -2.14
N THR A 89 -6.26 3.51 -0.88
CA THR A 89 -5.31 4.31 -0.11
C THR A 89 -3.95 4.34 -0.81
N VAL A 90 -3.42 3.19 -1.21
CA VAL A 90 -2.15 3.08 -1.95
C VAL A 90 -2.28 3.69 -3.34
N SER A 91 -3.30 3.33 -4.11
CA SER A 91 -3.47 3.86 -5.47
C SER A 91 -3.60 5.38 -5.51
N SER A 92 -4.14 6.00 -4.45
CA SER A 92 -4.23 7.46 -4.36
C SER A 92 -2.86 8.16 -4.34
N THR A 93 -1.84 7.55 -3.73
CA THR A 93 -0.49 8.14 -3.66
C THR A 93 0.24 8.07 -5.00
N PHE A 94 -0.01 7.02 -5.77
CA PHE A 94 0.48 6.86 -7.14
C PHE A 94 -0.23 7.84 -8.07
N TYR A 95 -1.56 7.92 -8.00
CA TYR A 95 -2.35 8.90 -8.76
C TYR A 95 -1.85 10.33 -8.51
N ALA A 96 -1.54 10.66 -7.25
CA ALA A 96 -1.02 11.97 -6.90
C ALA A 96 0.32 12.25 -7.59
N GLU A 97 1.26 11.31 -7.54
CA GLU A 97 2.56 11.47 -8.23
C GLU A 97 2.38 11.60 -9.74
N GLU A 98 1.51 10.77 -10.33
CA GLU A 98 1.24 10.78 -11.76
C GLU A 98 0.74 12.14 -12.26
N ASN A 99 -0.07 12.80 -11.44
CA ASN A 99 -0.65 14.10 -11.75
C ASN A 99 0.17 15.27 -11.19
N ASN A 100 1.41 15.02 -10.74
CA ASN A 100 2.28 16.02 -10.10
C ASN A 100 1.60 16.75 -8.93
N ILE A 101 0.76 16.03 -8.20
CA ILE A 101 0.14 16.46 -6.96
C ILE A 101 1.09 16.10 -5.83
N THR A 102 1.52 17.10 -5.09
CA THR A 102 2.43 17.00 -3.95
C THR A 102 1.68 17.23 -2.65
N LYS A 103 2.36 17.08 -1.52
CA LYS A 103 1.84 17.46 -0.20
C LYS A 103 1.24 18.88 -0.18
N GLU A 104 1.92 19.84 -0.81
CA GLU A 104 1.50 21.25 -0.90
C GLU A 104 0.28 21.48 -1.78
N SER A 105 0.08 20.63 -2.79
CA SER A 105 -1.02 20.73 -3.75
C SER A 105 -2.10 19.66 -3.56
N SER A 106 -2.13 19.03 -2.38
CA SER A 106 -3.08 17.99 -1.98
C SER A 106 -4.55 18.37 -2.19
N ASN A 107 -4.88 19.66 -2.19
CA ASN A 107 -6.22 20.16 -2.50
C ASN A 107 -6.71 19.81 -3.91
N LYS A 108 -5.80 19.53 -4.85
CA LYS A 108 -6.09 19.04 -6.22
C LYS A 108 -6.59 17.60 -6.26
N MET A 109 -6.45 16.83 -5.16
CA MET A 109 -6.99 15.47 -5.10
C MET A 109 -8.52 15.49 -5.23
N PRO A 110 -9.10 14.56 -6.02
CA PRO A 110 -10.55 14.47 -6.19
C PRO A 110 -11.23 14.06 -4.87
N LEU A 111 -12.46 14.51 -4.69
CA LEU A 111 -13.32 14.02 -3.62
C LEU A 111 -13.99 12.71 -4.06
N VAL A 112 -14.04 11.74 -3.16
CA VAL A 112 -14.54 10.39 -3.46
C VAL A 112 -15.55 9.96 -2.43
N GLY A 113 -16.76 9.62 -2.86
CA GLY A 113 -17.82 9.10 -1.98
C GLY A 113 -17.78 7.57 -1.77
N LEU A 114 -16.70 6.89 -2.19
CA LEU A 114 -16.66 5.42 -2.28
C LEU A 114 -16.85 4.72 -0.93
N PHE A 115 -16.33 5.31 0.15
CA PHE A 115 -16.39 4.75 1.52
C PHE A 115 -17.32 5.55 2.44
N GLY A 116 -18.36 6.14 1.86
CA GLY A 116 -19.35 6.93 2.58
C GLY A 116 -18.96 8.41 2.75
N SER A 117 -19.87 9.19 3.33
CA SER A 117 -19.74 10.65 3.43
C SER A 117 -18.57 11.11 4.30
N TYR A 118 -18.18 10.30 5.29
CA TYR A 118 -17.09 10.60 6.21
C TYR A 118 -15.70 10.53 5.56
N HIS A 119 -15.55 9.81 4.45
CA HIS A 119 -14.27 9.60 3.76
C HIS A 119 -14.15 10.41 2.47
N LYS A 120 -14.99 11.43 2.26
CA LYS A 120 -14.99 12.25 1.03
C LYS A 120 -13.64 12.87 0.70
N THR A 121 -12.90 13.25 1.72
CA THR A 121 -11.58 13.91 1.62
C THR A 121 -10.43 12.94 1.81
N MET A 122 -10.66 11.63 1.99
CA MET A 122 -9.60 10.69 2.42
C MET A 122 -8.34 10.77 1.56
N PHE A 123 -8.46 10.91 0.25
CA PHE A 123 -7.32 10.99 -0.66
C PHE A 123 -6.55 12.30 -0.48
N ARG A 124 -7.26 13.41 -0.28
CA ARG A 124 -6.63 14.69 0.05
C ARG A 124 -5.88 14.59 1.37
N ASP A 125 -6.51 14.01 2.38
CA ASP A 125 -5.96 13.91 3.74
C ASP A 125 -4.70 13.03 3.76
N ILE A 126 -4.70 11.92 3.00
CA ILE A 126 -3.50 11.08 2.79
C ILE A 126 -2.34 11.91 2.23
N ILE A 127 -2.57 12.66 1.14
CA ILE A 127 -1.51 13.41 0.46
C ILE A 127 -1.06 14.63 1.29
N SER A 128 -1.98 15.33 1.95
CA SER A 128 -1.62 16.47 2.81
C SER A 128 -0.71 16.08 3.98
N THR A 129 -0.78 14.82 4.41
CA THR A 129 -0.01 14.32 5.54
C THR A 129 1.30 13.69 5.09
N ASN A 130 1.24 12.76 4.14
CA ASN A 130 2.38 11.93 3.75
C ASN A 130 3.06 12.33 2.43
N GLY A 131 2.41 13.15 1.61
CA GLY A 131 2.83 13.39 0.24
C GLY A 131 2.41 12.28 -0.72
N ASN A 132 2.81 12.42 -1.98
CA ASN A 132 2.62 11.41 -3.01
C ASN A 132 3.61 10.23 -2.85
N TYR A 133 3.52 9.24 -3.74
CA TYR A 133 4.36 8.03 -3.64
C TYR A 133 5.87 8.35 -3.65
N GLY A 134 6.32 9.25 -4.52
CA GLY A 134 7.72 9.69 -4.58
C GLY A 134 8.17 10.41 -3.32
N GLU A 135 7.39 11.36 -2.81
CA GLU A 135 7.68 12.03 -1.54
C GLU A 135 7.76 11.01 -0.38
N MET A 136 6.87 10.01 -0.38
CA MET A 136 6.91 8.93 0.61
C MET A 136 8.14 8.03 0.44
N PHE A 137 8.55 7.73 -0.80
CA PHE A 137 9.73 6.92 -1.07
C PHE A 137 10.99 7.64 -0.59
N ASP A 138 11.15 8.91 -0.94
CA ASP A 138 12.33 9.71 -0.60
C ASP A 138 12.49 9.82 0.92
N ASN A 139 11.39 10.06 1.64
CA ASN A 139 11.42 10.17 3.11
C ASN A 139 11.73 8.87 3.86
N ASN A 140 11.45 7.70 3.29
CA ASN A 140 11.53 6.41 4.00
C ASN A 140 12.59 5.45 3.46
N VAL A 141 12.91 5.54 2.17
CA VAL A 141 13.68 4.51 1.43
C VAL A 141 14.94 5.10 0.79
N GLU A 142 15.08 6.42 0.67
CA GLU A 142 16.30 7.03 0.10
C GLU A 142 17.57 6.61 0.86
N GLN A 143 17.47 6.35 2.16
CA GLN A 143 18.57 5.81 2.97
C GLN A 143 19.05 4.42 2.50
N LEU A 144 18.20 3.65 1.82
CA LEU A 144 18.51 2.34 1.24
C LEU A 144 19.02 2.45 -0.21
N GLY A 145 18.97 3.64 -0.81
CA GLY A 145 19.49 3.94 -2.14
C GLY A 145 18.50 4.72 -3.02
N PRO A 146 18.99 5.28 -4.15
CA PRO A 146 18.14 6.06 -5.04
C PRO A 146 17.05 5.19 -5.67
N ARG A 147 15.86 5.79 -5.80
CA ARG A 147 14.72 5.18 -6.49
C ARG A 147 15.08 4.88 -7.94
N THR A 148 15.02 3.61 -8.33
CA THR A 148 15.41 3.16 -9.68
C THR A 148 14.48 2.05 -10.20
N GLY A 149 14.53 1.82 -11.52
CA GLY A 149 13.84 0.71 -12.17
C GLY A 149 12.32 0.80 -12.02
N ARG A 150 11.69 -0.32 -11.64
CA ARG A 150 10.22 -0.44 -11.49
C ARG A 150 9.64 0.38 -10.33
N ASN A 151 10.50 0.94 -9.48
CA ASN A 151 10.03 1.88 -8.47
C ASN A 151 9.71 3.25 -9.09
N LEU A 152 10.25 3.62 -10.26
CA LEU A 152 9.97 4.91 -10.92
C LEU A 152 8.59 4.89 -11.61
N ILE A 153 7.80 5.94 -11.36
CA ILE A 153 6.53 6.18 -12.06
C ILE A 153 6.79 7.14 -13.22
N ASN A 154 5.98 7.06 -14.28
CA ASN A 154 6.07 7.92 -15.48
C ASN A 154 7.36 7.82 -16.30
N SER A 155 8.20 6.81 -16.08
CA SER A 155 9.45 6.60 -16.82
C SER A 155 9.30 5.72 -18.08
N ASN A 156 8.21 5.89 -18.83
CA ASN A 156 7.87 5.10 -20.04
C ASN A 156 7.63 3.58 -19.81
N GLY A 157 7.34 3.16 -18.58
CA GLY A 157 7.01 1.78 -18.23
C GLY A 157 5.55 1.61 -17.77
N PRO A 158 5.02 0.37 -17.73
CA PRO A 158 3.69 0.11 -17.20
C PRO A 158 3.62 0.46 -15.70
N GLN A 159 2.55 1.14 -15.30
CA GLN A 159 2.28 1.50 -13.90
C GLN A 159 1.92 0.26 -13.05
N LEU A 160 1.22 -0.70 -13.66
CA LEU A 160 0.87 -1.98 -13.06
C LEU A 160 1.74 -3.08 -13.64
N CYS A 161 2.58 -3.68 -12.80
CA CYS A 161 3.27 -4.92 -13.18
C CYS A 161 2.36 -6.11 -12.89
N PRO A 162 2.22 -7.07 -13.83
CA PRO A 162 1.49 -8.30 -13.58
C PRO A 162 2.15 -9.11 -12.47
N TYR A 163 1.35 -9.92 -11.77
CA TYR A 163 1.82 -10.84 -10.74
C TYR A 163 2.91 -11.76 -11.31
N PRO A 164 4.03 -11.96 -10.60
CA PRO A 164 5.04 -12.95 -11.00
C PRO A 164 4.41 -14.35 -11.10
N GLY A 165 4.66 -15.06 -12.20
CA GLY A 165 4.25 -16.47 -12.37
C GLY A 165 3.02 -16.74 -13.26
N ILE A 166 2.48 -15.74 -13.95
CA ILE A 166 1.33 -15.90 -14.89
C ILE A 166 1.79 -15.92 -16.38
N LEU A 167 3.09 -16.04 -16.64
CA LEU A 167 3.66 -16.10 -18.00
C LEU A 167 4.61 -17.28 -18.18
#